data_AF-A0A150RV86-F1
#
_entry.id   AF-A0A150RV86-F1
#
_cell.length_a   1.000
_cell.length_b   1.000
_cell.length_c   1.000
_cell.angle_alpha   90.00
_cell.angle_beta   90.00
_cell.angle_gamma   90.00
#
_symmetry.space_group_name_H-M   'P 1'
#
loop_
_entity.id
_entity.type
_entity.pdbx_description
1 polymer ?
#
loop_
_entity_poly.entity_id
_entity_poly.type
_entity_poly.pdbx_seq_one_letter_code
_entity_poly.pdbx_strand_id
1 'polypeptide(L)'
;MPLISITADMCNKMLSTGDFKGTDCTLDIHTGALEHIARLSRENNVDRRIPELILSYFKRALQLGHGADEMAAVFNAIQDQARADQR
;
A
#
# COMPACT_ATOMS: atom_id res chain seq x y z
N MET A 1 -3.62 -2.52 21.36
CA MET A 1 -4.72 -2.61 20.38
C MET A 1 -4.53 -3.88 19.55
N PRO A 2 -5.30 -4.95 19.81
CA PRO A 2 -5.04 -6.27 19.23
C PRO A 2 -5.27 -6.35 17.71
N LEU A 3 -6.05 -5.43 17.13
CA LEU A 3 -6.33 -5.42 15.68
C LEU A 3 -5.10 -5.05 14.84
N ILE A 4 -4.34 -4.04 15.27
CA ILE A 4 -3.14 -3.60 14.54
C ILE A 4 -2.05 -4.68 14.59
N SER A 5 -1.90 -5.38 15.72
CA SER A 5 -0.91 -6.45 15.83
C SER A 5 -1.21 -7.63 14.91
N ILE A 6 -2.48 -8.04 14.76
CA ILE A 6 -2.84 -9.17 13.88
C ILE A 6 -2.50 -8.86 12.43
N THR A 7 -2.91 -7.68 11.93
CA THR A 7 -2.59 -7.28 10.55
C THR A 7 -1.07 -7.16 10.34
N ALA A 8 -0.35 -6.60 11.32
CA ALA A 8 1.10 -6.49 11.25
C ALA A 8 1.78 -7.87 11.20
N ASP A 9 1.33 -8.82 12.03
CA ASP A 9 1.88 -10.18 12.06
C ASP A 9 1.64 -10.92 10.73
N MET A 10 0.45 -10.74 10.12
CA MET A 10 0.14 -11.27 8.79
C MET A 10 1.06 -10.66 7.72
N CYS A 11 1.23 -9.34 7.71
CA CYS A 11 2.15 -8.68 6.77
C CYS A 11 3.60 -9.14 6.98
N ASN A 12 4.06 -9.28 8.22
CA ASN A 12 5.41 -9.77 8.54
C ASN A 12 5.63 -11.18 7.99
N LYS A 13 4.64 -12.06 8.11
CA LYS A 13 4.70 -13.40 7.53
C LYS A 13 4.85 -13.35 6.02
N MET A 14 4.01 -12.58 5.32
CA MET A 14 4.07 -12.42 3.86
C MET A 14 5.43 -11.88 3.39
N LEU A 15 5.96 -10.87 4.10
CA LEU A 15 7.29 -10.32 3.82
C LEU A 15 8.41 -11.36 4.02
N SER A 16 8.28 -12.22 5.04
CA SER A 16 9.27 -13.26 5.31
C SER A 16 9.25 -14.40 4.30
N THR A 17 8.08 -14.73 3.72
CA THR A 17 7.92 -15.82 2.75
C THR A 17 8.02 -15.36 1.31
N GLY A 18 7.80 -14.07 1.03
CA GLY A 18 7.62 -13.53 -0.31
C GLY A 18 6.29 -13.95 -0.97
N ASP A 19 5.36 -14.51 -0.20
CA ASP A 19 4.05 -14.94 -0.69
C ASP A 19 3.01 -13.87 -0.35
N PHE A 20 2.55 -13.16 -1.38
CA PHE A 20 1.59 -12.08 -1.28
C PHE A 20 0.26 -12.41 -1.97
N LYS A 21 -0.09 -13.68 -2.12
CA LYS A 21 -1.34 -14.05 -2.83
C LYS A 21 -2.55 -13.32 -2.22
N GLY A 22 -3.28 -12.55 -3.04
CA GLY A 22 -4.48 -11.81 -2.65
C GLY A 22 -5.64 -12.71 -2.21
N THR A 23 -5.70 -13.07 -0.93
CA THR A 23 -6.74 -13.89 -0.31
C THR A 23 -7.74 -13.09 0.51
N ASP A 24 -7.29 -12.01 1.15
CA ASP A 24 -8.08 -11.13 2.00
C ASP A 24 -8.45 -9.83 1.27
N CYS A 25 -7.47 -9.08 0.76
CA CYS A 25 -7.73 -7.83 0.04
C CYS A 25 -6.57 -7.42 -0.88
N THR A 26 -6.86 -7.36 -2.18
CA THR A 26 -5.86 -7.03 -3.20
C THR A 26 -5.47 -5.54 -3.18
N LEU A 27 -4.25 -5.25 -3.64
CA LEU A 27 -3.70 -3.90 -3.70
C LEU A 27 -4.52 -2.95 -4.58
N ASP A 28 -5.15 -3.44 -5.64
CA ASP A 28 -6.04 -2.63 -6.49
C ASP A 28 -7.30 -2.15 -5.75
N ILE A 29 -7.91 -3.00 -4.90
CA ILE A 29 -9.03 -2.63 -4.03
C ILE A 29 -8.60 -1.56 -3.02
N HIS A 30 -7.45 -1.77 -2.36
CA HIS A 30 -6.89 -0.75 -1.46
C HIS A 30 -6.59 0.57 -2.19
N THR A 31 -6.10 0.49 -3.43
CA THR A 31 -5.81 1.67 -4.25
C THR A 31 -7.10 2.45 -4.52
N GLY A 32 -8.18 1.79 -4.93
CA GLY A 32 -9.48 2.45 -5.14
C GLY A 32 -10.00 3.15 -3.88
N ALA A 33 -9.84 2.52 -2.71
CA ALA A 33 -10.20 3.13 -1.43
C ALA A 33 -9.34 4.38 -1.12
N LEU A 34 -8.02 4.31 -1.31
CA LEU A 34 -7.10 5.43 -1.10
C LEU A 34 -7.34 6.57 -2.10
N GLU A 35 -7.70 6.28 -3.35
CA GLU A 35 -8.10 7.30 -4.33
C GLU A 35 -9.33 8.06 -3.85
N HIS A 36 -10.31 7.36 -3.28
CA HIS A 36 -11.49 7.98 -2.71
C HIS A 36 -11.15 8.88 -1.52
N ILE A 37 -10.29 8.41 -0.60
CA ILE A 37 -9.82 9.20 0.55
C ILE A 37 -9.08 10.45 0.07
N ALA A 38 -8.10 10.31 -0.82
CA ALA A 38 -7.32 11.43 -1.34
C ALA A 38 -8.18 12.46 -2.10
N ARG A 39 -9.23 12.01 -2.79
CA ARG A 39 -10.23 12.89 -3.43
C ARG A 39 -11.04 13.64 -2.38
N LEU A 40 -11.61 12.96 -1.38
CA LEU A 40 -12.38 13.59 -0.31
C LEU A 40 -11.53 14.57 0.50
N SER A 41 -10.26 14.27 0.77
CA SER A 41 -9.35 15.20 1.46
C SER A 41 -9.19 16.51 0.69
N ARG A 42 -9.07 16.45 -0.65
CA ARG A 42 -9.00 17.63 -1.51
C ARG A 42 -10.30 18.44 -1.50
N GLU A 43 -11.44 17.77 -1.56
CA GLU A 43 -12.76 18.42 -1.60
C GLU A 43 -13.14 19.08 -0.26
N ASN A 44 -12.63 18.55 0.86
CA ASN A 44 -13.01 18.99 2.21
C ASN A 44 -11.94 19.85 2.90
N ASN A 45 -10.92 20.33 2.18
CA ASN A 45 -9.82 21.13 2.74
C ASN A 45 -9.11 20.47 3.94
N VAL A 46 -8.98 19.13 3.92
CA VAL A 46 -8.21 18.35 4.90
C VAL A 46 -6.79 18.13 4.37
N ASP A 47 -5.82 17.93 5.26
CA ASP A 47 -4.44 17.62 4.86
C ASP A 47 -4.38 16.40 3.93
N ARG A 48 -3.95 16.64 2.70
CA ARG A 48 -3.84 15.64 1.64
C ARG A 48 -2.47 14.97 1.57
N ARG A 49 -1.45 15.49 2.26
CA ARG A 49 -0.06 15.03 2.12
C ARG A 49 0.09 13.56 2.47
N ILE A 50 -0.53 13.12 3.55
CA ILE A 50 -0.48 11.72 4.00
C ILE A 50 -1.22 10.78 3.04
N PRO A 51 -2.52 10.97 2.74
CA PRO A 51 -3.23 10.04 1.86
C PRO A 51 -2.65 10.02 0.44
N GLU A 52 -2.15 11.15 -0.08
CA GLU A 52 -1.52 11.19 -1.40
C GLU A 52 -0.15 10.51 -1.42
N LEU A 53 0.66 10.66 -0.35
CA LEU A 53 1.92 9.92 -0.22
C LEU A 53 1.66 8.41 -0.19
N ILE A 54 0.72 7.96 0.64
CA ILE A 54 0.36 6.53 0.73
C ILE A 54 -0.14 6.03 -0.64
N LEU A 55 -1.06 6.76 -1.27
CA LEU A 55 -1.58 6.42 -2.60
C LEU A 55 -0.46 6.30 -3.65
N SER A 56 0.58 7.14 -3.57
CA SER A 56 1.71 7.08 -4.51
C SER A 56 2.46 5.74 -4.46
N TYR A 57 2.65 5.17 -3.26
CA TYR A 57 3.30 3.86 -3.12
C TYR A 57 2.42 2.72 -3.63
N PHE A 58 1.11 2.78 -3.38
CA PHE A 58 0.16 1.80 -3.91
C PHE A 58 0.14 1.85 -5.45
N LYS A 59 0.05 3.05 -6.05
CA LYS A 59 0.12 3.20 -7.52
C LYS A 59 1.42 2.66 -8.10
N ARG A 60 2.56 2.85 -7.43
CA ARG A 60 3.81 2.23 -7.86
C ARG A 60 3.77 0.70 -7.72
N ALA A 61 3.22 0.15 -6.64
CA ALA A 61 3.11 -1.30 -6.49
C ALA A 61 2.28 -1.93 -7.63
N LEU A 62 1.20 -1.25 -8.06
CA LEU A 62 0.42 -1.63 -9.24
C LEU A 62 1.27 -1.62 -10.52
N GLN A 63 2.11 -0.58 -10.71
CA GLN A 63 3.03 -0.50 -11.86
C GLN A 63 4.09 -1.61 -11.85
N LEU A 64 4.48 -2.11 -10.68
CA LEU A 64 5.38 -3.24 -10.52
C LEU A 64 4.69 -4.61 -10.73
N GLY A 65 3.37 -4.64 -11.00
CA GLY A 65 2.61 -5.85 -11.28
C GLY A 65 1.93 -6.48 -10.06
N HIS A 66 1.96 -5.83 -8.90
CA HIS A 66 1.40 -6.37 -7.65
C HIS A 66 -0.10 -6.10 -7.47
N GLY A 67 -0.84 -5.72 -8.51
CA GLY A 67 -2.25 -5.31 -8.36
C GLY A 67 -3.15 -6.38 -7.70
N ALA A 68 -2.92 -7.66 -8.02
CA ALA A 68 -3.65 -8.80 -7.48
C ALA A 68 -3.04 -9.41 -6.21
N ASP A 69 -1.98 -8.78 -5.67
CA ASP A 69 -1.33 -9.21 -4.44
C ASP A 69 -1.92 -8.51 -3.21
N GLU A 70 -1.67 -9.06 -2.04
CA GLU A 70 -2.02 -8.51 -0.73
C GLU A 70 -1.36 -7.16 -0.46
N MET A 71 -1.96 -6.40 0.45
CA MET A 71 -1.49 -5.07 0.84
C MET A 71 0.01 -5.03 1.20
N ALA A 72 0.56 -6.10 1.79
CA ALA A 72 1.97 -6.18 2.17
C ALA A 72 2.95 -6.03 0.97
N ALA A 73 2.52 -6.36 -0.25
CA ALA A 73 3.33 -6.19 -1.46
C ALA A 73 3.64 -4.71 -1.78
N VAL A 74 2.96 -3.74 -1.15
CA VAL A 74 3.33 -2.31 -1.23
C VAL A 74 4.77 -2.06 -0.78
N PHE A 75 5.32 -2.93 0.08
CA PHE A 75 6.70 -2.80 0.55
C PHE A 75 7.72 -2.89 -0.60
N ASN A 76 7.42 -3.64 -1.66
CA ASN A 76 8.27 -3.71 -2.85
C ASN A 76 8.40 -2.33 -3.52
N ALA A 77 7.31 -1.57 -3.58
CA ALA A 77 7.31 -0.20 -4.13
C ALA A 77 8.04 0.81 -3.24
N ILE A 78 7.98 0.66 -1.92
CA ILE A 78 8.71 1.51 -0.97
C ILE A 78 10.22 1.27 -1.11
N GLN A 79 10.63 0.01 -1.13
CA GLN A 79 12.04 -0.35 -1.33
C GLN A 79 12.56 0.10 -2.70
N ASP A 80 11.73 0.00 -3.75
CA ASP A 80 12.08 0.46 -5.09
C ASP A 80 12.37 1.97 -5.13
N GLN A 81 11.49 2.78 -4.51
CA GLN A 81 11.72 4.22 -4.37
C GLN A 81 13.02 4.51 -3.62
N ALA A 82 13.27 3.84 -2.49
CA ALA A 82 14.48 4.06 -1.71
C ALA A 82 15.76 3.74 -2.50
N ARG A 83 15.73 2.72 -3.37
CA ARG A 83 16.85 2.39 -4.27
C ARG A 83 17.01 3.43 -5.38
N ALA A 84 15.91 4.00 -5.88
CA ALA A 84 15.96 5.06 -6.88
C ALA A 84 16.54 6.36 -6.32
N ASP A 85 16.21 6.73 -5.08
CA ASP A 85 16.68 7.96 -4.42
C ASP A 85 18.18 7.94 -4.07
N GLN A 86 18.81 6.77 -4.09
CA GLN A 86 20.24 6.58 -3.83
C GLN A 86 21.12 6.65 -5.10
N ARG A 87 20.51 6.75 -6.28
CA ARG A 87 21.20 6.82 -7.58
C ARG A 87 21.35 8.26 -8.05
#